data_AF-A0A0V0SCY0-F1
#
_entry.id   AF-A0A0V0SCY0-F1
#
_cell.length_a   1.000
_cell.length_b   1.000
_cell.length_c   1.000
_cell.angle_alpha   90.00
_cell.angle_beta   90.00
_cell.angle_gamma   90.00
#
_symmetry.space_group_name_H-M   'P 1'
#
loop_
_entity.id
_entity.type
_entity.pdbx_description
1 polymer ?
#
loop_
_entity_poly.entity_id
_entity_poly.type
_entity_poly.pdbx_seq_one_letter_code
_entity_poly.pdbx_strand_id
1 'polypeptide(L)'
;MSSNVGNQYENSDSESDEWQDEKICKVEIDIIQLNDEVIKFSLANTRLSFANCLRRIFIAETPCLAIDWVKINKNTSFFCDEFLVHRLGLLPLTSDETVSRMRFARECQCSDHCSECAVQLTLEKQCRDESTHVVSTADLKSQDPRVIPACGSQRKAVDEYVENDEIIIAKLCRGQELNVVCLARKGIGKEHAKWNPTASVAFEYDPDNALRHTTYPKPEEWY
;
A
#
# COMPACT_ATOMS: atom_id res chain seq x y z
N MET A 1 -73.66 -16.28 -32.20
CA MET A 1 -73.23 -16.86 -30.92
C MET A 1 -71.86 -17.43 -31.16
N SER A 2 -70.86 -16.60 -30.91
CA SER A 2 -69.49 -16.77 -31.38
C SER A 2 -68.70 -17.63 -30.41
N SER A 3 -68.11 -18.69 -30.94
CA SER A 3 -67.13 -19.56 -30.31
C SER A 3 -65.81 -18.82 -30.10
N ASN A 4 -65.46 -18.55 -28.84
CA ASN A 4 -64.13 -18.08 -28.44
C ASN A 4 -63.35 -19.27 -27.87
N VAL A 5 -62.38 -19.75 -28.66
CA VAL A 5 -61.28 -20.62 -28.23
C VAL A 5 -60.24 -19.68 -27.61
N GLY A 6 -60.15 -19.67 -26.29
CA GLY A 6 -59.14 -18.93 -25.53
C GLY A 6 -58.04 -19.86 -25.06
N ASN A 7 -56.82 -19.62 -25.53
CA ASN A 7 -55.59 -20.30 -25.14
C ASN A 7 -55.40 -20.34 -23.62
N GLN A 8 -55.22 -21.53 -23.05
CA GLN A 8 -54.52 -21.72 -21.78
C GLN A 8 -53.06 -22.03 -22.12
N TYR A 9 -52.22 -21.01 -22.11
CA TYR A 9 -50.79 -21.20 -21.85
C TYR A 9 -50.64 -21.19 -20.34
N GLU A 10 -50.27 -22.34 -19.77
CA GLU A 10 -49.80 -22.44 -18.39
C GLU A 10 -48.50 -21.63 -18.27
N ASN A 11 -48.61 -20.39 -17.80
CA ASN A 11 -47.48 -19.69 -17.20
C ASN A 11 -47.16 -20.38 -15.88
N SER A 12 -46.30 -21.40 -15.94
CA SER A 12 -45.54 -21.87 -14.78
C SER A 12 -44.25 -21.06 -14.65
N ASP A 13 -44.36 -19.74 -14.67
CA ASP A 13 -43.37 -18.87 -14.07
C ASP A 13 -43.88 -18.61 -12.65
N SER A 14 -43.65 -19.60 -11.79
CA SER A 14 -43.73 -19.39 -10.36
C SER A 14 -42.67 -18.34 -10.00
N GLU A 15 -43.15 -17.10 -9.87
CA GLU A 15 -42.52 -16.05 -9.07
C GLU A 15 -42.25 -16.62 -7.67
N SER A 16 -41.11 -17.28 -7.53
CA SER A 16 -40.40 -17.41 -6.27
C SER A 16 -39.12 -16.61 -6.40
N ASP A 17 -39.28 -15.29 -6.51
CA ASP A 17 -38.29 -14.33 -5.99
C ASP A 17 -38.30 -14.47 -4.45
N GLU A 18 -37.89 -15.64 -3.98
CA GLU A 18 -37.43 -15.85 -2.62
C GLU A 18 -36.03 -15.21 -2.53
N TRP A 19 -36.01 -13.88 -2.47
CA TRP A 19 -35.04 -13.21 -1.62
C TRP A 19 -35.43 -13.56 -0.19
N GLN A 20 -35.19 -14.81 0.21
CA GLN A 20 -35.03 -15.11 1.63
C GLN A 20 -33.94 -14.14 2.07
N ASP A 21 -34.34 -13.15 2.86
CA ASP A 21 -33.48 -12.29 3.64
C ASP A 21 -32.43 -13.19 4.28
N GLU A 22 -31.30 -13.35 3.59
CA GLU A 22 -30.18 -14.13 4.06
C GLU A 22 -29.79 -13.45 5.35
N LYS A 23 -30.06 -14.13 6.47
CA LYS A 23 -29.56 -13.84 7.81
C LYS A 23 -28.32 -12.99 7.65
N ILE A 24 -28.37 -11.75 8.11
CA ILE A 24 -27.19 -10.90 8.22
C ILE A 24 -26.21 -11.68 9.10
N CYS A 25 -25.32 -12.44 8.45
CA CYS A 25 -24.29 -13.21 9.11
C CYS A 25 -23.37 -12.16 9.68
N LYS A 26 -23.47 -11.95 10.99
CA LYS A 26 -22.59 -11.05 11.70
C LYS A 26 -21.18 -11.59 11.52
N VAL A 27 -20.36 -10.84 10.80
CA VAL A 27 -18.95 -11.21 10.57
C VAL A 27 -18.25 -11.20 11.93
N GLU A 28 -17.59 -12.29 12.25
CA GLU A 28 -16.82 -12.46 13.48
C GLU A 28 -15.33 -12.40 13.14
N ILE A 29 -14.57 -11.65 13.93
CA ILE A 29 -13.14 -11.40 13.72
C ILE A 29 -12.41 -11.83 14.99
N ASP A 30 -11.54 -12.82 14.85
CA ASP A 30 -10.69 -13.30 15.94
C ASP A 30 -9.23 -12.95 15.66
N ILE A 31 -8.63 -12.11 16.52
CA ILE A 31 -7.23 -11.71 16.39
C ILE A 31 -6.36 -12.79 17.04
N ILE A 32 -5.48 -13.41 16.25
CA ILE A 32 -4.58 -14.47 16.69
C ILE A 32 -3.25 -13.87 17.17
N GLN A 33 -2.73 -12.89 16.41
CA GLN A 33 -1.45 -12.24 16.70
C GLN A 33 -1.49 -10.78 16.26
N LEU A 34 -0.96 -9.90 17.11
CA LEU A 34 -0.83 -8.47 16.85
C LEU A 34 0.58 -8.03 17.22
N ASN A 35 1.40 -7.75 16.21
CA ASN A 35 2.74 -7.19 16.33
C ASN A 35 2.79 -5.86 15.56
N ASP A 36 3.85 -5.08 15.77
CA ASP A 36 4.08 -3.80 15.07
C ASP A 36 4.21 -3.96 13.53
N GLU A 37 4.58 -5.15 13.07
CA GLU A 37 4.80 -5.44 11.63
C GLU A 37 3.72 -6.33 11.02
N VAL A 38 3.08 -7.19 11.83
CA VAL A 38 2.20 -8.26 11.32
C VAL A 38 0.94 -8.35 12.17
N ILE A 39 -0.21 -8.40 11.49
CA ILE A 39 -1.51 -8.68 12.09
C ILE A 39 -2.02 -10.00 11.51
N LYS A 40 -2.26 -10.99 12.37
CA LYS A 40 -2.87 -12.27 12.00
C LYS A 40 -4.24 -12.38 12.65
N PHE A 41 -5.27 -12.54 11.82
CA PHE A 41 -6.65 -12.68 12.29
C PHE A 41 -7.39 -13.73 11.45
N SER A 42 -8.44 -14.30 12.04
CA SER A 42 -9.39 -15.19 11.39
C SER A 42 -10.71 -14.46 11.15
N LEU A 43 -11.32 -14.71 9.99
CA LEU A 43 -12.66 -14.21 9.63
C LEU A 43 -13.64 -15.37 9.61
N ALA A 44 -14.64 -15.33 10.48
CA ALA A 44 -15.72 -16.31 10.53
C ALA A 44 -17.04 -15.73 10.02
N ASN A 45 -17.95 -16.61 9.60
CA ASN A 45 -19.30 -16.29 9.11
C ASN A 45 -19.33 -15.30 7.93
N THR A 46 -18.40 -15.43 6.99
CA THR A 46 -18.34 -14.56 5.81
C THR A 46 -18.19 -15.36 4.51
N ARG A 47 -18.43 -14.69 3.38
CA ARG A 47 -18.26 -15.26 2.04
C ARG A 47 -16.83 -15.11 1.56
N LEU A 48 -16.36 -16.07 0.77
CA LEU A 48 -15.05 -16.01 0.10
C LEU A 48 -14.88 -14.75 -0.77
N SER A 49 -15.95 -14.32 -1.43
CA SER A 49 -15.96 -13.09 -2.23
C SER A 49 -15.69 -11.84 -1.40
N PHE A 50 -16.26 -11.75 -0.19
CA PHE A 50 -16.04 -10.65 0.73
C PHE A 50 -14.62 -10.66 1.28
N ALA A 51 -14.12 -11.82 1.71
CA ALA A 51 -12.75 -11.96 2.22
C ALA A 51 -11.69 -11.61 1.15
N ASN A 52 -11.88 -12.08 -0.09
CA ASN A 52 -11.01 -11.72 -1.20
C ASN A 52 -11.12 -10.24 -1.57
N CYS A 53 -12.31 -9.63 -1.45
CA CYS A 53 -12.49 -8.20 -1.63
C CYS A 53 -11.64 -7.39 -0.62
N LEU A 54 -11.73 -7.74 0.68
CA LEU A 54 -10.91 -7.10 1.72
C LEU A 54 -9.41 -7.21 1.42
N ARG A 55 -8.94 -8.40 1.04
CA ARG A 55 -7.55 -8.59 0.62
C ARG A 55 -7.14 -7.64 -0.50
N ARG A 56 -7.99 -7.43 -1.50
CA ARG A 56 -7.72 -6.53 -2.63
C ARG A 56 -7.72 -5.07 -2.21
N ILE A 57 -8.64 -4.68 -1.32
CA ILE A 57 -8.71 -3.32 -0.75
C ILE A 57 -7.42 -3.00 0.01
N PHE A 58 -6.95 -3.93 0.86
CA PHE A 58 -5.71 -3.75 1.62
C PHE A 58 -4.51 -3.41 0.74
N ILE A 59 -4.41 -4.04 -0.43
CA ILE A 59 -3.30 -3.85 -1.36
C ILE A 59 -3.48 -2.59 -2.23
N ALA A 60 -4.68 -2.35 -2.74
CA ALA A 60 -4.88 -1.41 -3.85
C ALA A 60 -5.55 -0.09 -3.48
N GLU A 61 -6.39 -0.06 -2.44
CA GLU A 61 -7.30 1.07 -2.17
C GLU A 61 -7.02 1.78 -0.84
N THR A 62 -6.17 1.19 0.02
CA THR A 62 -5.68 1.87 1.21
C THR A 62 -4.80 3.06 0.80
N PRO A 63 -5.15 4.31 1.18
CA PRO A 63 -4.36 5.47 0.83
C PRO A 63 -3.08 5.51 1.66
N CYS A 64 -1.96 5.87 1.02
CA CYS A 64 -0.71 6.15 1.73
C CYS A 64 0.05 7.32 1.10
N LEU A 65 1.15 7.72 1.73
CA LEU A 65 1.98 8.83 1.29
C LEU A 65 3.28 8.31 0.67
N ALA A 66 3.61 8.79 -0.52
CA ALA A 66 4.89 8.49 -1.18
C ALA A 66 5.39 9.70 -1.96
N ILE A 67 6.69 9.71 -2.28
CA ILE A 67 7.30 10.75 -3.13
C ILE A 67 6.75 10.61 -4.56
N ASP A 68 6.19 11.71 -5.07
CA ASP A 68 5.56 11.74 -6.39
C ASP A 68 6.28 12.66 -7.36
N TRP A 69 6.67 13.83 -6.88
CA TRP A 69 7.37 14.81 -7.68
C TRP A 69 8.75 15.05 -7.11
N VAL A 70 9.76 15.09 -7.98
CA VAL A 70 11.16 15.30 -7.60
C VAL A 70 11.75 16.34 -8.52
N LYS A 71 12.29 17.41 -7.93
CA LYS A 71 13.08 18.43 -8.59
C LYS A 71 14.54 18.21 -8.27
N ILE A 72 15.32 17.99 -9.30
CA ILE A 72 16.77 17.88 -9.20
C ILE A 72 17.34 19.26 -9.47
N ASN A 73 17.93 19.87 -8.44
CA ASN A 73 18.61 21.15 -8.58
C ASN A 73 20.04 20.95 -9.09
N LYS A 74 20.73 19.93 -8.56
CA LYS A 74 22.07 19.55 -9.00
C LYS A 74 22.30 18.07 -8.77
N ASN A 75 22.67 17.36 -9.83
CA ASN A 75 23.13 15.98 -9.79
C ASN A 75 24.47 15.88 -10.52
N THR A 76 25.52 15.51 -9.79
CA THR A 76 26.84 15.16 -10.34
C THR A 76 27.23 13.74 -9.97
N SER A 77 26.27 12.96 -9.47
CA SER A 77 26.46 11.55 -9.15
C SER A 77 26.59 10.71 -10.42
N PHE A 78 26.94 9.45 -10.24
CA PHE A 78 27.02 8.50 -11.36
C PHE A 78 25.64 8.10 -11.92
N PHE A 79 24.59 8.23 -11.11
CA PHE A 79 23.25 7.79 -11.51
C PHE A 79 22.54 8.84 -12.36
N CYS A 80 21.86 8.38 -13.40
CA CYS A 80 20.93 9.21 -14.17
C CYS A 80 19.79 9.72 -13.28
N ASP A 81 19.25 10.87 -13.65
CA ASP A 81 18.18 11.55 -12.92
C ASP A 81 16.97 10.65 -12.71
N GLU A 82 16.51 9.98 -13.76
CA GLU A 82 15.33 9.10 -13.73
C GLU A 82 15.52 7.91 -12.79
N PHE A 83 16.76 7.40 -12.72
CA PHE A 83 17.10 6.30 -11.82
C PHE A 83 16.99 6.74 -10.35
N LEU A 84 17.51 7.92 -10.02
CA LEU A 84 17.39 8.48 -8.68
C LEU A 84 15.93 8.75 -8.31
N VAL A 85 15.15 9.34 -9.23
CA VAL A 85 13.73 9.61 -9.02
C VAL A 85 12.96 8.32 -8.76
N HIS A 86 13.22 7.25 -9.52
CA HIS A 86 12.59 5.96 -9.31
C HIS A 86 12.88 5.39 -7.92
N ARG A 87 14.15 5.44 -7.48
CA ARG A 87 14.53 4.97 -6.14
C ARG A 87 13.90 5.80 -5.03
N LEU A 88 13.90 7.13 -5.16
CA LEU A 88 13.26 8.03 -4.21
C LEU A 88 11.75 7.79 -4.11
N GLY A 89 11.10 7.51 -5.24
CA GLY A 89 9.67 7.20 -5.28
C GLY A 89 9.27 5.96 -4.49
N LEU A 90 10.17 4.99 -4.32
CA LEU A 90 9.94 3.74 -3.58
C LEU A 90 10.32 3.82 -2.10
N LEU A 91 10.81 4.97 -1.62
CA LEU A 91 11.12 5.13 -0.20
C LEU A 91 9.82 5.17 0.62
N PRO A 92 9.67 4.29 1.64
CA PRO A 92 8.50 4.29 2.48
C PRO A 92 8.53 5.49 3.44
N LEU A 93 7.40 6.17 3.57
CA LEU A 93 7.21 7.31 4.48
C LEU A 93 6.17 6.95 5.55
N THR A 94 6.39 7.42 6.77
CA THR A 94 5.39 7.37 7.85
C THR A 94 4.20 8.23 7.48
N SER A 95 2.99 7.68 7.58
CA SER A 95 1.78 8.33 7.06
C SER A 95 0.57 8.36 8.00
N ASP A 96 0.68 7.80 9.21
CA ASP A 96 -0.40 7.46 10.15
C ASP A 96 -1.52 8.52 10.29
N GLU A 97 -1.23 9.68 10.87
CA GLU A 97 -2.24 10.72 11.06
C GLU A 97 -2.37 11.64 9.85
N THR A 98 -1.26 11.85 9.14
CA THR A 98 -1.17 12.87 8.09
C THR A 98 -1.98 12.47 6.87
N VAL A 99 -2.02 11.18 6.51
CA VAL A 99 -2.76 10.68 5.34
C VAL A 99 -4.26 10.97 5.44
N SER A 100 -4.82 10.93 6.65
CA SER A 100 -6.25 11.16 6.87
C SER A 100 -6.62 12.64 6.77
N ARG A 101 -5.72 13.55 7.20
CA ARG A 101 -5.93 15.00 7.10
C ARG A 101 -5.69 15.54 5.70
N MET A 102 -4.75 14.94 4.98
CA MET A 102 -4.30 15.38 3.67
C MET A 102 -5.33 15.05 2.59
N ARG A 103 -5.57 16.00 1.68
CA ARG A 103 -6.43 15.82 0.51
C ARG A 103 -5.63 15.22 -0.64
N PHE A 104 -6.32 14.54 -1.56
CA PHE A 104 -5.68 14.14 -2.82
C PHE A 104 -5.30 15.38 -3.62
N ALA A 105 -4.17 15.34 -4.32
CA ALA A 105 -3.68 16.48 -5.10
C ALA A 105 -4.69 16.92 -6.18
N ARG A 106 -5.41 15.97 -6.78
CA ARG A 106 -6.47 16.22 -7.78
C ARG A 106 -7.74 16.88 -7.23
N GLU A 107 -7.96 16.83 -5.91
CA GLU A 107 -9.13 17.42 -5.24
C GLU A 107 -8.80 18.79 -4.62
N CYS A 108 -7.52 19.16 -4.57
CA CYS A 108 -7.09 20.43 -4.04
C CYS A 108 -7.28 21.54 -5.07
N GLN A 109 -7.68 22.73 -4.62
CA GLN A 109 -7.88 23.91 -5.48
C GLN A 109 -6.58 24.71 -5.72
N CYS A 110 -5.43 24.25 -5.22
CA CYS A 110 -4.16 24.93 -5.42
C CYS A 110 -3.65 24.77 -6.86
N SER A 111 -2.85 25.73 -7.33
CA SER A 111 -2.25 25.67 -8.68
C SER A 111 -1.12 24.65 -8.82
N ASP A 112 -0.33 24.44 -7.76
CA ASP A 112 0.86 23.58 -7.82
C ASP A 112 0.96 22.65 -6.60
N HIS A 113 1.26 23.21 -5.43
CA HIS A 113 1.27 22.48 -4.17
C HIS A 113 0.96 23.41 -2.98
N CYS A 114 0.39 22.86 -1.91
CA CYS A 114 0.15 23.53 -0.64
C CYS A 114 0.44 22.56 0.51
N SER A 115 0.48 23.08 1.75
CA SER A 115 0.71 22.28 2.95
C SER A 115 -0.38 21.24 3.25
N GLU A 116 -1.55 21.34 2.61
CA GLU A 116 -2.65 20.37 2.77
C GLU A 116 -2.63 19.24 1.73
N CYS A 117 -1.87 19.40 0.64
CA CYS A 117 -1.88 18.46 -0.50
C CYS A 117 -0.50 17.88 -0.84
N ALA A 118 0.59 18.44 -0.30
CA ALA A 118 1.93 17.89 -0.45
C ALA A 118 2.78 18.16 0.80
N VAL A 119 3.73 17.26 1.08
CA VAL A 119 4.79 17.47 2.08
C VAL A 119 6.13 17.54 1.36
N GLN A 120 6.90 18.59 1.64
CA GLN A 120 8.22 18.78 1.03
C GLN A 120 9.32 18.06 1.83
N LEU A 121 10.18 17.34 1.12
CA LEU A 121 11.37 16.66 1.61
C LEU A 121 12.57 17.18 0.83
N THR A 122 13.66 17.51 1.50
CA THR A 122 14.87 18.06 0.87
C THR A 122 16.07 17.17 1.20
N LEU A 123 16.86 16.85 0.18
CA LEU A 123 18.09 16.06 0.32
C LEU A 123 19.25 16.85 -0.28
N GLU A 124 20.22 17.18 0.57
CA GLU A 124 21.42 17.94 0.20
C GLU A 124 22.65 17.24 0.77
N LYS A 125 23.47 16.67 -0.11
CA LYS A 125 24.73 16.02 0.26
C LYS A 125 25.83 16.35 -0.74
N GLN A 126 27.01 16.69 -0.23
CA GLN A 126 28.22 16.93 -1.03
C GLN A 126 29.39 16.16 -0.42
N CYS A 127 30.08 15.37 -1.24
CA CYS A 127 31.26 14.61 -0.85
C CYS A 127 32.52 15.45 -1.10
N ARG A 128 33.09 16.04 -0.04
CA ARG A 128 34.36 16.78 -0.12
C ARG A 128 35.58 15.93 0.22
N ASP A 129 35.36 14.85 0.95
CA ASP A 129 36.42 13.95 1.42
C ASP A 129 36.88 13.00 0.31
N GLU A 130 38.04 12.37 0.52
CA GLU A 130 38.53 11.28 -0.34
C GLU A 130 37.73 9.98 -0.15
N SER A 131 37.06 9.83 0.99
CA SER A 131 36.22 8.66 1.28
C SER A 131 34.88 8.72 0.55
N THR A 132 34.32 7.55 0.25
CA THR A 132 32.99 7.45 -0.36
C THR A 132 31.91 7.79 0.67
N HIS A 133 31.09 8.81 0.38
CA HIS A 133 29.93 9.15 1.19
C HIS A 133 28.72 8.35 0.73
N VAL A 134 28.03 7.72 1.67
CA VAL A 134 26.77 7.03 1.42
C VAL A 134 25.64 8.02 1.67
N VAL A 135 24.77 8.21 0.68
CA VAL A 135 23.54 8.98 0.82
C VAL A 135 22.44 8.02 1.21
N SER A 136 21.88 8.20 2.40
CA SER A 136 20.84 7.34 2.97
C SER A 136 19.56 8.10 3.27
N THR A 137 18.53 7.41 3.78
CA THR A 137 17.28 8.01 4.22
C THR A 137 17.45 9.00 5.37
N ALA A 138 18.51 8.90 6.18
CA ALA A 138 18.78 9.84 7.27
C ALA A 138 19.17 11.25 6.78
N ASP A 139 19.69 11.37 5.56
CA ASP A 139 20.03 12.66 4.95
C ASP A 139 18.78 13.41 4.43
N LEU A 140 17.62 12.75 4.37
CA LEU A 140 16.37 13.34 3.89
C LEU A 140 15.70 14.17 5.00
N LYS A 141 15.57 15.48 4.78
CA LYS A 141 14.96 16.41 5.74
C LYS A 141 13.52 16.70 5.35
N SER A 142 12.58 16.38 6.22
CA SER A 142 11.16 16.70 6.03
C SER A 142 10.81 18.07 6.56
N GLN A 143 9.87 18.74 5.89
CA GLN A 143 9.23 19.95 6.40
C GLN A 143 8.27 19.64 7.56
N ASP A 144 7.59 18.48 7.54
CA ASP A 144 6.70 18.02 8.61
C ASP A 144 7.39 16.89 9.41
N PRO A 145 7.64 17.07 10.71
CA PRO A 145 8.31 16.06 11.53
C PRO A 145 7.52 14.75 11.67
N ARG A 146 6.23 14.72 11.32
CA ARG A 146 5.42 13.48 11.36
C ARG A 146 5.65 12.61 10.13
N VAL A 147 6.08 13.20 9.03
CA VAL A 147 6.32 12.52 7.77
C VAL A 147 7.82 12.37 7.61
N ILE A 148 8.33 11.23 8.04
CA ILE A 148 9.73 10.86 7.95
C ILE A 148 9.85 9.51 7.22
N PRO A 149 11.02 9.15 6.69
CA PRO A 149 11.26 7.79 6.21
C PRO A 149 10.90 6.76 7.29
N ALA A 150 10.19 5.70 6.90
CA ALA A 150 9.74 4.65 7.83
C ALA A 150 10.88 3.73 8.31
N CYS A 151 12.08 3.85 7.73
CA CYS A 151 13.25 3.01 8.00
C CYS A 151 14.40 3.85 8.58
N GLY A 152 15.27 3.21 9.38
CA GLY A 152 16.48 3.81 9.95
C GLY A 152 16.28 4.48 11.32
N SER A 153 17.29 5.22 11.78
CA SER A 153 17.38 5.78 13.14
C SER A 153 16.30 6.82 13.48
N GLN A 154 15.53 7.28 12.49
CA GLN A 154 14.40 8.20 12.66
C GLN A 154 13.13 7.48 13.18
N ARG A 155 13.05 6.15 13.02
CA ARG A 155 12.03 5.33 13.69
C ARG A 155 12.40 5.27 15.17
N LYS A 156 11.47 5.60 16.08
CA LYS A 156 11.69 5.46 17.52
C LYS A 156 12.12 4.03 17.80
N ALA A 157 13.40 3.84 18.11
CA ALA A 157 14.00 2.53 18.35
C ALA A 157 13.33 1.88 19.57
N VAL A 158 12.65 0.77 19.35
CA VAL A 158 12.17 -0.11 20.42
C VAL A 158 13.21 -1.20 20.72
N ASP A 159 14.08 -1.55 19.76
CA ASP A 159 15.12 -2.57 19.94
C ASP A 159 16.53 -2.04 19.65
N GLU A 160 17.43 -2.28 20.60
CA GLU A 160 18.81 -1.79 20.68
C GLU A 160 19.80 -2.60 19.80
N TYR A 161 19.31 -3.65 19.11
CA TYR A 161 20.13 -4.65 18.41
C TYR A 161 19.91 -4.76 16.90
N VAL A 162 19.04 -3.95 16.31
CA VAL A 162 18.83 -3.96 14.85
C VAL A 162 19.80 -2.95 14.23
N GLU A 163 20.74 -3.43 13.43
CA GLU A 163 21.61 -2.60 12.59
C GLU A 163 20.77 -1.53 11.89
N ASN A 164 21.27 -0.29 11.80
CA ASN A 164 20.54 0.82 11.19
C ASN A 164 20.04 0.46 9.79
N ASP A 165 18.75 0.12 9.68
CA ASP A 165 18.02 -0.20 8.44
C ASP A 165 17.79 1.08 7.60
N GLU A 166 18.85 1.83 7.33
CA GLU A 166 18.77 2.97 6.45
C GLU A 166 18.82 2.53 4.99
N ILE A 167 17.88 3.03 4.19
CA ILE A 167 17.85 2.72 2.77
C ILE A 167 18.89 3.59 2.07
N ILE A 168 19.88 2.96 1.45
CA ILE A 168 20.90 3.64 0.67
C ILE A 168 20.29 4.12 -0.66
N ILE A 169 20.36 5.42 -0.92
CA ILE A 169 19.86 6.05 -2.16
C ILE A 169 20.96 6.06 -3.22
N ALA A 170 22.15 6.54 -2.87
CA ALA A 170 23.29 6.64 -3.77
C ALA A 170 24.61 6.62 -3.00
N LYS A 171 25.71 6.34 -3.70
CA LYS A 171 27.07 6.52 -3.19
C LYS A 171 27.72 7.65 -3.97
N LEU A 172 28.32 8.61 -3.26
CA LEU A 172 29.00 9.75 -3.84
C LEU A 172 30.51 9.60 -3.63
N CYS A 173 31.26 9.79 -4.71
CA CYS A 173 32.70 9.94 -4.68
C CYS A 173 33.08 11.41 -4.51
N ARG A 174 34.36 11.66 -4.21
CA ARG A 174 34.92 12.99 -4.04
C ARG A 174 34.52 13.95 -5.17
N GLY A 175 34.05 15.13 -4.80
CA GLY A 175 33.63 16.19 -5.72
C GLY A 175 32.21 16.05 -6.24
N GLN A 176 31.52 14.94 -5.96
CA GLN A 176 30.12 14.77 -6.32
C GLN A 176 29.18 15.36 -5.26
N GLU A 177 28.06 15.84 -5.76
CA GLU A 177 26.98 16.40 -4.97
C GLU A 177 25.61 16.04 -5.55
N LEU A 178 24.65 15.97 -4.63
CA LEU A 178 23.25 15.70 -4.90
C LEU A 178 22.40 16.71 -4.11
N ASN A 179 21.63 17.53 -4.83
CA ASN A 179 20.64 18.44 -4.28
C ASN A 179 19.30 18.17 -4.97
N VAL A 180 18.36 17.60 -4.23
CA VAL A 180 17.01 17.29 -4.71
C VAL A 180 15.95 17.76 -3.72
N VAL A 181 14.83 18.22 -4.28
CA VAL A 181 13.62 18.59 -3.55
C VAL A 181 12.51 17.67 -4.00
N CYS A 182 11.92 16.94 -3.05
CA CYS A 182 10.88 15.96 -3.27
C CYS A 182 9.56 16.48 -2.68
N LEU A 183 8.44 16.22 -3.37
CA LEU A 183 7.11 16.43 -2.86
C LEU A 183 6.42 15.08 -2.70
N ALA A 184 6.03 14.76 -1.46
CA ALA A 184 5.25 13.59 -1.13
C ALA A 184 3.76 13.89 -1.24
N ARG A 185 3.01 13.02 -1.93
CA ARG A 185 1.58 13.16 -2.19
C ARG A 185 0.83 11.90 -1.78
N LYS A 186 -0.42 12.11 -1.36
CA LYS A 186 -1.35 11.02 -1.04
C LYS A 186 -1.80 10.33 -2.32
N GLY A 187 -1.70 9.01 -2.35
CA GLY A 187 -2.10 8.16 -3.48
C GLY A 187 -2.59 6.80 -3.01
N ILE A 188 -2.93 5.94 -3.97
CA ILE A 188 -3.43 4.57 -3.73
C ILE A 188 -2.63 3.55 -4.55
N GLY A 189 -2.50 2.33 -4.04
CA GLY A 189 -1.73 1.26 -4.69
C GLY A 189 -2.22 0.91 -6.10
N LYS A 190 -3.49 1.19 -6.42
CA LYS A 190 -4.07 1.03 -7.77
C LYS A 190 -3.43 1.95 -8.82
N GLU A 191 -2.94 3.13 -8.42
CA GLU A 191 -2.29 4.08 -9.34
C GLU A 191 -0.82 3.70 -9.59
N HIS A 192 -0.09 3.34 -8.54
CA HIS A 192 1.29 2.89 -8.63
C HIS A 192 1.68 2.06 -7.40
N ALA A 193 2.54 1.04 -7.58
CA ALA A 193 2.97 0.14 -6.50
C ALA A 193 3.69 0.83 -5.34
N LYS A 194 4.25 2.03 -5.57
CA LYS A 194 4.86 2.87 -4.51
C LYS A 194 3.86 3.27 -3.42
N TRP A 195 2.56 3.28 -3.73
CA TRP A 195 1.50 3.53 -2.77
C TRP A 195 0.86 2.24 -2.23
N ASN A 196 1.55 1.11 -2.29
CA ASN A 196 1.10 -0.09 -1.58
C ASN A 196 1.59 -0.04 -0.13
N PRO A 197 0.69 0.05 0.88
CA PRO A 197 1.09 0.09 2.28
C PRO A 197 1.40 -1.30 2.87
N THR A 198 1.07 -2.36 2.14
CA THR A 198 1.26 -3.74 2.61
C THR A 198 2.49 -4.37 1.98
N ALA A 199 3.31 -5.06 2.79
CA ALA A 199 4.39 -5.89 2.25
C ALA A 199 3.84 -7.15 1.56
N SER A 200 2.99 -7.90 2.26
CA SER A 200 2.30 -9.06 1.72
C SER A 200 1.01 -9.33 2.49
N VAL A 201 -0.03 -9.80 1.80
CA VAL A 201 -1.29 -10.25 2.42
C VAL A 201 -1.46 -11.74 2.16
N ALA A 202 -1.12 -12.54 3.18
CA ALA A 202 -1.38 -13.97 3.21
C ALA A 202 -2.88 -14.23 3.36
N PHE A 203 -3.38 -15.20 2.61
CA PHE A 203 -4.80 -15.56 2.60
C PHE A 203 -4.94 -17.06 2.39
N GLU A 204 -5.65 -17.70 3.30
CA GLU A 204 -5.87 -19.15 3.32
C GLU A 204 -7.31 -19.40 3.79
N TYR A 205 -7.95 -20.40 3.21
CA TYR A 205 -9.25 -20.90 3.61
C TYR A 205 -9.30 -22.41 3.32
N ASP A 206 -10.10 -23.16 4.10
CA ASP A 206 -10.25 -24.62 3.96
C ASP A 206 -8.91 -25.40 3.98
N PRO A 207 -8.14 -25.38 5.09
CA PRO A 207 -6.84 -26.03 5.16
C PRO A 207 -6.90 -27.55 4.96
N ASP A 208 -7.98 -28.20 5.40
CA ASP A 208 -8.18 -29.65 5.25
C ASP A 208 -8.74 -30.05 3.86
N ASN A 209 -8.95 -29.09 2.97
CA ASN A 209 -9.52 -29.28 1.62
C ASN A 209 -10.86 -30.04 1.63
N ALA A 210 -11.74 -29.74 2.60
CA ALA A 210 -13.04 -30.39 2.73
C ALA A 210 -13.97 -30.06 1.54
N LEU A 211 -13.85 -28.86 0.97
CA LEU A 211 -14.65 -28.39 -0.17
C LEU A 211 -14.11 -28.89 -1.52
N ARG A 212 -12.88 -29.44 -1.54
CA ARG A 212 -12.21 -29.96 -2.75
C ARG A 212 -12.09 -28.92 -3.87
N HIS A 213 -11.88 -27.65 -3.53
CA HIS A 213 -11.60 -26.60 -4.52
C HIS A 213 -10.27 -26.83 -5.25
N THR A 214 -9.33 -27.53 -4.61
CA THR A 214 -8.11 -28.04 -5.22
C THR A 214 -8.15 -29.56 -5.24
N THR A 215 -7.75 -30.18 -6.35
CA THR A 215 -7.64 -31.65 -6.45
C THR A 215 -6.18 -32.06 -6.42
N TYR A 216 -5.79 -32.77 -5.37
CA TYR A 216 -4.46 -33.36 -5.26
C TYR A 216 -4.43 -34.71 -6.00
N PRO A 217 -3.56 -34.89 -7.02
CA PRO A 217 -3.41 -36.18 -7.70
C PRO A 217 -2.99 -37.30 -6.74
N LYS A 218 -2.17 -36.96 -5.74
CA LYS A 218 -1.73 -37.84 -4.65
C LYS A 218 -1.76 -37.07 -3.33
N PRO A 219 -2.84 -37.17 -2.55
CA PRO A 219 -2.96 -36.43 -1.28
C PRO A 219 -1.86 -36.76 -0.26
N GLU A 220 -1.32 -37.98 -0.30
CA GLU A 220 -0.27 -38.45 0.63
C GLU A 220 1.05 -37.67 0.52
N GLU A 221 1.30 -36.99 -0.60
CA GLU A 221 2.54 -36.23 -0.82
C GLU A 221 2.49 -34.80 -0.24
N TRP A 222 1.32 -34.35 0.26
CA TRP A 222 1.07 -32.96 0.66
C TRP A 222 0.64 -32.79 2.13
N TYR A 223 0.81 -33.84 2.94
CA TYR A 223 0.54 -33.87 4.39
C TYR A 223 1.78 -33.59 5.23
#